data_AF-X1KCF1-F1
#
_entry.id   AF-X1KCF1-F1
#
_cell.length_a   1.000
_cell.length_b   1.000
_cell.length_c   1.000
_cell.angle_alpha   90.00
_cell.angle_beta   90.00
_cell.angle_gamma   90.00
#
_symmetry.space_group_name_H-M   'P 1'
#
loop_
_entity.id
_entity.type
_entity.pdbx_description
1 polymer ?
#
loop_
_entity_poly.entity_id
_entity_poly.type
_entity_poly.pdbx_seq_one_letter_code
_entity_poly.pdbx_strand_id
1 'polypeptide(L)'
;MEERRALIVVANGDGLEEIFKSIGADIIVSGGQSMNPSTYDIVKAINSAEADEVIIFPNNKNIILTANQAKKIARNKSVYIVPTKNIPAGISAILSYNPDSGMEENSYNMEEAAKKTKNGEITQAVRNANLMVGEIKKGEYIGLSDGKRKFWCNILSDT
;
A
#
# COMPACT_ATOMS: atom_id res chain seq x y z
N MET A 1 27.89 -4.68 13.90
CA MET A 1 27.02 -5.43 12.96
C MET A 1 26.10 -4.40 12.36
N GLU A 2 26.03 -4.34 11.03
CA GLU A 2 25.10 -3.46 10.34
C GLU A 2 23.68 -3.96 10.61
N GLU A 3 22.81 -3.11 11.14
CA GLU A 3 21.43 -3.51 11.44
C GLU A 3 20.70 -3.75 10.13
N ARG A 4 20.42 -5.02 9.82
CA ARG A 4 19.72 -5.41 8.61
C ARG A 4 18.24 -5.10 8.78
N ARG A 5 17.69 -4.30 7.87
CA ARG A 5 16.26 -3.95 7.78
C ARG A 5 15.60 -4.69 6.63
N ALA A 6 14.32 -5.00 6.79
CA ALA A 6 13.50 -5.55 5.71
C ALA A 6 12.24 -4.70 5.47
N LEU A 7 11.95 -4.47 4.20
CA LEU A 7 10.76 -3.78 3.71
C LEU A 7 9.69 -4.81 3.32
N ILE A 8 8.58 -4.84 4.06
CA ILE A 8 7.46 -5.73 3.81
C ILE A 8 6.31 -4.94 3.22
N VAL A 9 5.89 -5.30 2.02
CA VAL A 9 4.83 -4.61 1.30
C VAL A 9 3.62 -5.49 1.14
N VAL A 10 2.44 -4.94 1.41
CA VAL A 10 1.19 -5.59 1.06
C VAL A 10 0.76 -5.13 -0.33
N ALA A 11 0.73 -6.05 -1.28
CA ALA A 11 0.37 -5.79 -2.67
C ALA A 11 -0.21 -7.05 -3.30
N ASN A 12 -1.08 -6.87 -4.29
CA ASN A 12 -1.80 -7.96 -4.95
C ASN A 12 -1.70 -7.82 -6.47
N GLY A 13 -1.30 -8.90 -7.14
CA GLY A 13 -1.21 -8.99 -8.59
C GLY A 13 0.22 -8.83 -9.09
N ASP A 14 0.61 -9.71 -9.99
CA ASP A 14 2.00 -9.95 -10.39
C ASP A 14 2.76 -8.67 -10.78
N GLY A 15 2.13 -7.77 -11.52
CA GLY A 15 2.75 -6.50 -11.93
C GLY A 15 3.03 -5.55 -10.76
N LEU A 16 2.16 -5.50 -9.74
CA LEU A 16 2.43 -4.69 -8.55
C LEU A 16 3.52 -5.33 -7.69
N GLU A 17 3.53 -6.66 -7.58
CA GLU A 17 4.59 -7.36 -6.86
C GLU A 17 5.97 -7.12 -7.52
N GLU A 18 6.02 -7.16 -8.85
CA GLU A 18 7.24 -6.90 -9.63
C GLU A 18 7.73 -5.46 -9.43
N ILE A 19 6.83 -4.47 -9.51
CA ILE A 19 7.17 -3.07 -9.27
C ILE A 19 7.75 -2.90 -7.86
N PHE A 20 7.08 -3.42 -6.83
CA PHE A 20 7.56 -3.25 -5.46
C PHE A 20 8.91 -3.93 -5.22
N LYS A 21 9.11 -5.14 -5.74
CA LYS A 21 10.42 -5.81 -5.68
C LYS A 21 11.50 -5.00 -6.40
N SER A 22 11.21 -4.41 -7.56
CA SER A 22 12.17 -3.60 -8.31
C SER A 22 12.61 -2.32 -7.60
N ILE A 23 11.79 -1.77 -6.70
CA ILE A 23 12.09 -0.55 -5.93
C ILE A 23 12.59 -0.84 -4.51
N GLY A 24 12.87 -2.11 -4.18
CA GLY A 24 13.55 -2.48 -2.93
C GLY A 24 12.67 -3.15 -1.87
N ALA A 25 11.45 -3.59 -2.19
CA ALA A 25 10.69 -4.44 -1.28
C ALA A 25 11.32 -5.83 -1.14
N ASP A 26 11.59 -6.25 0.10
CA ASP A 26 12.17 -7.57 0.40
C ASP A 26 11.13 -8.68 0.38
N ILE A 27 9.93 -8.41 0.93
CA ILE A 27 8.86 -9.39 1.04
C ILE A 27 7.56 -8.77 0.58
N ILE A 28 6.84 -9.48 -0.29
CA ILE A 28 5.47 -9.14 -0.68
C ILE A 28 4.49 -10.06 0.05
N VAL A 29 3.51 -9.47 0.72
CA VAL A 29 2.38 -10.18 1.32
C VAL A 29 1.18 -9.98 0.43
N SER A 30 0.75 -11.06 -0.24
CA SER A 30 -0.48 -11.06 -1.01
C SER A 30 -1.68 -11.23 -0.08
N GLY A 31 -2.72 -10.42 -0.28
CA GLY A 31 -4.01 -10.58 0.39
C GLY A 31 -4.88 -11.73 -0.15
N GLY A 32 -4.36 -12.56 -1.05
CA GLY A 32 -5.11 -13.66 -1.67
C GLY A 32 -6.38 -13.17 -2.41
N GLN A 33 -7.43 -14.00 -2.43
CA GLN A 33 -8.70 -13.67 -3.09
C GLN A 33 -9.44 -12.50 -2.44
N SER A 34 -9.23 -12.25 -1.16
CA SER A 34 -9.90 -11.17 -0.42
C SER A 34 -9.20 -9.81 -0.57
N MET A 35 -8.01 -9.77 -1.19
CA MET A 35 -7.14 -8.59 -1.26
C MET A 35 -6.78 -8.02 0.13
N ASN A 36 -6.95 -8.81 1.19
CA ASN A 36 -6.78 -8.39 2.58
C ASN A 36 -6.14 -9.54 3.38
N PRO A 37 -4.82 -9.49 3.62
CA PRO A 37 -4.12 -10.55 4.34
C PRO A 37 -4.62 -10.64 5.79
N SER A 38 -4.53 -11.83 6.35
CA SER A 38 -4.80 -12.02 7.77
C SER A 38 -3.65 -11.49 8.63
N THR A 39 -3.92 -11.28 9.92
CA THR A 39 -2.87 -10.96 10.90
C THR A 39 -1.78 -12.03 10.90
N TYR A 40 -2.14 -13.30 10.72
CA TYR A 40 -1.20 -14.41 10.66
C TYR A 40 -0.26 -14.31 9.45
N ASP A 41 -0.77 -13.91 8.28
CA ASP A 41 0.03 -13.76 7.06
C ASP A 41 1.11 -12.69 7.25
N ILE A 42 0.76 -11.56 7.87
CA ILE A 42 1.71 -10.48 8.16
C ILE A 42 2.73 -10.94 9.22
N VAL A 43 2.30 -11.64 10.28
CA VAL A 43 3.24 -12.20 11.28
C VAL A 43 4.21 -13.18 10.65
N LYS A 44 3.74 -14.04 9.74
CA LYS A 44 4.58 -14.98 9.01
C LYS A 44 5.63 -14.23 8.18
N ALA A 45 5.24 -13.18 7.48
CA ALA A 45 6.15 -12.34 6.70
C ALA A 45 7.21 -11.65 7.57
N ILE A 46 6.81 -11.07 8.71
CA ILE A 46 7.72 -10.47 9.69
C ILE A 46 8.75 -11.50 10.15
N ASN A 47 8.30 -12.70 10.51
CA ASN A 47 9.17 -13.76 11.02
C ASN A 47 10.10 -14.33 9.94
N SER A 48 9.67 -14.38 8.67
CA SER A 48 10.51 -14.86 7.57
C SER A 48 11.59 -13.88 7.11
N ALA A 49 11.49 -12.60 7.47
CA ALA A 49 12.51 -11.62 7.12
C ALA A 49 13.86 -11.98 7.78
N GLU A 50 14.96 -11.91 7.05
CA GLU A 50 16.30 -12.07 7.64
C GLU A 50 16.82 -10.72 8.18
N ALA A 51 16.04 -10.11 9.06
CA ALA A 51 16.25 -8.76 9.58
C ALA A 51 15.70 -8.65 11.01
N ASP A 52 16.40 -7.89 11.86
CA ASP A 52 15.98 -7.56 13.24
C ASP A 52 14.94 -6.44 13.25
N GLU A 53 14.97 -5.61 12.22
CA GLU A 53 14.13 -4.45 12.03
C GLU A 53 13.28 -4.60 10.76
N VAL A 54 11.99 -4.29 10.85
CA VAL A 54 11.04 -4.51 9.75
C VAL A 54 10.15 -3.28 9.57
N ILE A 55 9.97 -2.84 8.33
CA ILE A 55 9.09 -1.73 7.96
C ILE A 55 7.98 -2.27 7.08
N ILE A 56 6.72 -2.03 7.47
CA ILE A 56 5.54 -2.55 6.78
C ILE A 56 4.80 -1.42 6.06
N PHE A 57 4.43 -1.68 4.80
CA PHE A 57 3.64 -0.78 3.94
C PHE A 57 2.29 -1.44 3.62
N PRO A 58 1.20 -1.08 4.35
CA PRO A 58 -0.10 -1.74 4.21
C PRO A 58 -0.80 -1.50 2.88
N ASN A 59 -0.57 -0.35 2.24
CA ASN A 59 -1.15 0.08 0.95
C ASN A 59 -2.67 0.01 0.82
N ASN A 60 -3.38 -0.22 1.93
CA ASN A 60 -4.82 -0.25 2.03
C ASN A 60 -5.17 0.14 3.46
N LYS A 61 -6.04 1.16 3.61
CA LYS A 61 -6.47 1.65 4.92
C LYS A 61 -7.04 0.56 5.84
N ASN A 62 -7.64 -0.48 5.28
CA ASN A 62 -8.24 -1.58 6.03
C ASN A 62 -7.19 -2.55 6.60
N ILE A 63 -5.96 -2.54 6.06
CA ILE A 63 -4.85 -3.42 6.48
C ILE A 63 -4.04 -2.79 7.62
N ILE A 64 -4.14 -1.47 7.82
CA ILE A 64 -3.38 -0.75 8.86
C ILE A 64 -3.64 -1.35 10.25
N LEU A 65 -4.90 -1.65 10.58
CA LEU A 65 -5.25 -2.27 11.86
C LEU A 65 -4.63 -3.67 11.99
N THR A 66 -4.74 -4.49 10.93
CA THR A 66 -4.17 -5.84 10.86
C THR A 66 -2.64 -5.80 11.04
N ALA A 67 -1.95 -4.88 10.37
CA ALA A 67 -0.49 -4.69 10.52
C ALA A 67 -0.11 -4.30 11.95
N ASN A 68 -0.89 -3.41 12.59
CA ASN A 68 -0.66 -3.03 13.99
C ASN A 68 -0.89 -4.20 14.96
N GLN A 69 -1.85 -5.08 14.68
CA GLN A 69 -2.04 -6.31 15.45
C GLN A 69 -0.86 -7.27 15.25
N ALA A 70 -0.39 -7.44 14.00
CA ALA A 70 0.76 -8.28 13.70
C ALA A 70 2.04 -7.81 14.41
N LYS A 71 2.28 -6.48 14.45
CA LYS A 71 3.37 -5.85 15.22
C LYS A 71 3.35 -6.26 16.70
N LYS A 72 2.17 -6.40 17.33
CA LYS A 72 2.05 -6.79 18.75
C LYS A 72 2.32 -8.28 18.98
N ILE A 73 2.12 -9.11 17.96
CA ILE A 73 2.26 -10.57 18.04
C ILE A 73 3.68 -11.01 17.68
N ALA A 74 4.29 -10.33 16.72
CA ALA A 74 5.67 -10.56 16.33
C ALA A 74 6.60 -10.43 17.55
N ARG A 75 7.49 -11.39 17.71
CA ARG A 75 8.48 -11.42 18.81
C ARG A 75 9.87 -11.24 18.24
N ASN A 76 10.76 -10.68 19.04
CA ASN A 76 12.19 -10.56 18.76
C ASN A 76 12.54 -9.72 17.51
N LYS A 77 11.64 -8.81 17.08
CA LYS A 77 11.88 -7.89 15.98
C LYS A 77 11.28 -6.53 16.26
N SER A 78 11.97 -5.47 15.86
CA SER A 78 11.47 -4.10 15.87
C SER A 78 10.63 -3.86 14.63
N VAL A 79 9.32 -3.72 14.80
CA VAL A 79 8.39 -3.55 13.67
C VAL A 79 7.88 -2.11 13.62
N TYR A 80 8.04 -1.46 12.47
CA TYR A 80 7.51 -0.14 12.14
C TYR A 80 6.48 -0.26 11.02
N ILE A 81 5.47 0.61 11.07
CA ILE A 81 4.38 0.62 10.08
C ILE A 81 4.33 2.03 9.51
N VAL A 82 4.62 2.17 8.22
CA VAL A 82 4.35 3.40 7.48
C VAL A 82 2.91 3.29 7.00
N PRO A 83 1.96 4.11 7.47
CA PRO A 83 0.53 3.89 7.31
C PRO A 83 0.00 4.25 5.90
N THR A 84 0.60 3.67 4.87
CA THR A 84 0.21 3.87 3.46
C THR A 84 -1.19 3.31 3.21
N LYS A 85 -2.01 4.08 2.48
CA LYS A 85 -3.45 3.79 2.29
C LYS A 85 -3.80 3.32 0.87
N ASN A 86 -2.86 3.44 -0.05
CA ASN A 86 -2.98 3.11 -1.46
C ASN A 86 -1.59 2.80 -2.04
N ILE A 87 -1.57 2.19 -3.23
CA ILE A 87 -0.35 1.75 -3.92
C ILE A 87 0.61 2.92 -4.24
N PRO A 88 0.17 4.07 -4.81
CA PRO A 88 1.09 5.19 -5.06
C PRO A 88 1.79 5.71 -3.81
N ALA A 89 1.08 5.81 -2.68
CA ALA A 89 1.68 6.20 -1.41
C ALA A 89 2.72 5.18 -0.91
N GLY A 90 2.50 3.89 -1.16
CA GLY A 90 3.48 2.82 -0.94
C GLY A 90 4.77 3.01 -1.73
N ILE A 91 4.63 3.25 -3.04
CA ILE A 91 5.77 3.49 -3.93
C ILE A 91 6.57 4.72 -3.46
N SER A 92 5.88 5.83 -3.21
CA SER A 92 6.50 7.08 -2.73
C SER A 92 7.25 6.90 -1.40
N ALA A 93 6.66 6.14 -0.48
CA ALA A 93 7.30 5.81 0.78
C ALA A 93 8.60 5.03 0.58
N ILE A 94 8.57 3.92 -0.18
CA ILE A 94 9.76 3.08 -0.38
C ILE A 94 10.87 3.83 -1.13
N LEU A 95 10.53 4.65 -2.13
CA LEU A 95 11.52 5.48 -2.83
C LEU A 95 12.18 6.54 -1.93
N SER A 96 11.61 6.81 -0.75
CA SER A 96 12.17 7.72 0.26
C SER A 96 12.97 6.99 1.34
N TYR A 97 13.11 5.66 1.25
CA TYR A 97 13.94 4.88 2.16
C TYR A 97 15.42 5.19 1.94
N ASN A 98 16.15 5.44 3.03
CA ASN A 98 17.59 5.65 3.02
C ASN A 98 18.27 4.58 3.91
N PRO A 99 19.06 3.65 3.35
CA PRO A 99 19.72 2.61 4.14
C PRO A 99 20.69 3.18 5.19
N ASP A 100 21.26 4.38 4.96
CA ASP A 100 22.21 5.02 5.86
C ASP A 100 21.54 5.76 7.04
N SER A 101 20.22 5.99 6.97
CA SER A 101 19.45 6.66 8.02
C SER A 101 18.99 5.70 9.11
N GLY A 102 18.80 6.20 10.33
CA GLY A 102 18.20 5.42 11.42
C GLY A 102 16.71 5.07 11.16
N MET A 103 16.17 4.09 11.88
CA MET A 103 14.79 3.62 11.72
C MET A 103 13.73 4.71 11.93
N GLU A 104 13.90 5.57 12.94
CA GLU A 104 12.96 6.65 13.24
C GLU A 104 12.94 7.70 12.13
N GLU A 105 14.11 8.12 11.66
CA GLU A 105 14.26 9.08 10.55
C GLU A 105 13.66 8.50 9.27
N ASN A 106 13.98 7.25 8.96
CA ASN A 106 13.41 6.51 7.83
C ASN A 106 11.88 6.49 7.92
N SER A 107 11.33 6.07 9.06
CA SER A 107 9.88 5.99 9.27
C SER A 107 9.21 7.35 9.07
N TYR A 108 9.80 8.43 9.61
CA TYR A 108 9.29 9.79 9.45
C TYR A 108 9.31 10.25 7.97
N ASN A 109 10.45 10.13 7.30
CA ASN A 109 10.61 10.57 5.92
C ASN A 109 9.67 9.81 4.96
N MET A 110 9.56 8.50 5.14
CA MET A 110 8.66 7.66 4.35
C MET A 110 7.18 8.00 4.60
N GLU A 111 6.80 8.28 5.85
CA GLU A 111 5.44 8.72 6.17
C GLU A 111 5.11 10.08 5.54
N GLU A 112 6.04 11.03 5.56
CA GLU A 112 5.86 12.34 4.94
C GLU A 112 5.74 12.25 3.42
N ALA A 113 6.54 11.39 2.77
CA ALA A 113 6.42 11.11 1.35
C ALA A 113 5.06 10.51 0.99
N ALA A 114 4.60 9.53 1.77
CA ALA A 114 3.26 8.94 1.61
C ALA A 114 2.15 9.99 1.77
N LYS A 115 2.24 10.89 2.76
CA LYS A 115 1.25 11.96 3.00
C LYS A 115 1.17 12.98 1.87
N LYS A 116 2.31 13.33 1.26
CA LYS A 116 2.36 14.28 0.14
C LYS A 116 1.87 13.68 -1.18
N THR A 117 1.66 12.36 -1.23
CA THR A 117 1.24 11.65 -2.42
C THR A 117 -0.27 11.78 -2.64
N LYS A 118 -0.66 12.39 -3.75
CA LYS A 118 -2.04 12.39 -4.24
C LYS A 118 -2.24 11.18 -5.16
N ASN A 119 -3.38 10.49 -5.02
CA ASN A 119 -3.73 9.39 -5.92
C ASN A 119 -4.94 9.75 -6.78
N GLY A 120 -4.92 9.22 -8.00
CA GLY A 120 -6.03 9.22 -8.93
C GLY A 120 -6.17 7.83 -9.51
N GLU A 121 -7.41 7.39 -9.71
CA GLU A 121 -7.72 6.09 -10.30
C GLU A 121 -8.82 6.27 -11.34
N ILE A 122 -8.76 5.48 -12.39
CA ILE A 122 -9.82 5.38 -13.39
C ILE A 122 -10.31 3.93 -13.36
N THR A 123 -11.61 3.77 -13.18
CA THR A 123 -12.26 2.45 -13.20
C THR A 123 -13.49 2.49 -14.10
N GLN A 124 -14.08 1.32 -14.37
CA GLN A 124 -15.25 1.20 -15.21
C GLN A 124 -16.47 0.83 -14.37
N ALA A 125 -17.61 1.45 -14.68
CA ALA A 125 -18.88 1.13 -14.04
C ALA A 125 -19.34 -0.29 -14.40
N VAL A 126 -19.45 -1.17 -13.40
CA VAL A 126 -19.94 -2.56 -13.59
C VAL A 126 -21.46 -2.67 -13.68
N ARG A 127 -22.18 -1.61 -13.30
CA ARG A 127 -23.64 -1.49 -13.36
C ARG A 127 -24.07 -0.03 -13.47
N ASN A 128 -25.32 0.18 -13.89
CA ASN A 128 -25.94 1.50 -13.84
C ASN A 128 -26.10 1.94 -12.38
N ALA A 129 -25.87 3.23 -12.10
CA ALA A 129 -26.07 3.80 -10.78
C ALA A 129 -26.36 5.30 -10.85
N ASN A 130 -27.15 5.80 -9.91
CA ASN A 130 -27.31 7.23 -9.69
C ASN A 130 -26.31 7.66 -8.62
N LEU A 131 -25.36 8.51 -9.02
CA LEU A 131 -24.30 9.03 -8.16
C LEU A 131 -24.59 10.49 -7.80
N MET A 132 -23.94 10.98 -6.75
CA MET A 132 -23.96 12.41 -6.40
C MET A 132 -23.49 13.32 -7.55
N VAL A 133 -22.62 12.78 -8.41
CA VAL A 133 -22.10 13.51 -9.57
C VAL A 133 -23.06 13.47 -10.76
N GLY A 134 -23.92 12.44 -10.88
CA GLY A 134 -24.89 12.27 -11.95
C GLY A 134 -25.24 10.80 -12.19
N GLU A 135 -26.01 10.50 -13.24
CA GLU A 135 -26.27 9.12 -13.67
C GLU A 135 -25.06 8.54 -14.39
N ILE A 136 -24.67 7.32 -14.03
CA ILE A 136 -23.63 6.56 -14.73
C ILE A 136 -24.18 5.24 -15.26
N LYS A 137 -23.84 4.92 -16.51
CA LYS A 137 -24.21 3.65 -17.16
C LYS A 137 -23.08 2.64 -17.04
N LYS A 138 -23.45 1.37 -17.04
CA LYS A 138 -22.51 0.25 -17.14
C LYS A 138 -21.60 0.48 -18.36
N GLY A 139 -20.30 0.38 -18.15
CA GLY A 139 -19.28 0.57 -19.18
C GLY A 139 -18.66 1.97 -19.23
N GLU A 140 -19.29 2.98 -18.62
CA GLU A 140 -18.71 4.33 -18.51
C GLU A 140 -17.56 4.39 -17.49
N TYR A 141 -16.67 5.35 -17.65
CA TYR A 141 -15.48 5.50 -16.82
C TYR A 141 -15.72 6.41 -15.62
N ILE A 142 -15.19 6.02 -14.47
CA ILE A 142 -15.26 6.76 -13.22
C ILE A 142 -13.86 7.22 -12.84
N GLY A 143 -13.71 8.53 -12.68
CA GLY A 143 -12.54 9.14 -12.08
C GLY A 143 -12.66 9.21 -10.56
N LEU A 144 -11.67 8.64 -9.87
CA LEU A 144 -11.52 8.69 -8.43
C LEU A 144 -10.28 9.53 -8.09
N SER A 145 -10.36 10.32 -7.02
CA SER A 145 -9.22 10.97 -6.38
C SER A 145 -9.31 10.75 -4.88
N ASP A 146 -8.26 10.22 -4.27
CA ASP A 146 -8.23 9.81 -2.86
C ASP A 146 -9.38 8.88 -2.48
N GLY A 147 -9.72 7.95 -3.38
CA GLY A 147 -10.85 7.03 -3.25
C GLY A 147 -12.23 7.71 -3.27
N LYS A 148 -12.30 9.02 -3.53
CA LYS A 148 -13.55 9.78 -3.69
C LYS A 148 -13.83 9.98 -5.17
N ARG A 149 -15.07 9.70 -5.58
CA ARG A 149 -15.54 9.96 -6.95
C ARG A 149 -15.52 11.45 -7.23
N LYS A 150 -14.95 11.84 -8.37
CA LYS A 150 -14.82 13.26 -8.76
C LYS A 150 -15.48 13.57 -10.09
N PHE A 151 -15.42 12.65 -11.06
CA PHE A 151 -15.96 12.85 -12.40
C PHE A 151 -16.31 11.50 -13.05
N TRP A 152 -17.09 11.54 -14.14
CA TRP A 152 -17.29 10.40 -15.04
C TRP A 152 -17.32 10.91 -16.49
N CYS A 153 -16.96 10.05 -17.43
CA CYS A 153 -17.00 10.34 -18.86
C CYS A 153 -17.33 9.09 -19.69
N ASN A 154 -17.76 9.32 -20.92
CA ASN A 154 -18.10 8.26 -21.87
C ASN A 154 -16.86 7.72 -22.59
N ILE A 155 -15.85 8.58 -22.81
CA ILE A 155 -14.59 8.26 -23.49
C ILE A 155 -13.43 8.93 -22.75
N LEU A 156 -12.31 8.23 -22.58
CA LEU A 156 -11.10 8.75 -21.92
C LEU A 156 -10.43 9.92 -22.67
N SER A 157 -10.86 10.21 -23.91
CA SER A 157 -10.38 11.32 -24.72
C SER A 157 -11.15 12.64 -24.52
N ASP A 158 -12.21 12.65 -23.71
CA ASP A 158 -13.10 13.82 -23.55
C ASP A 158 -12.65 14.80 -22.45
N THR A 159 -11.39 14.73 -21.99
CA THR A 159 -10.78 15.67 -21.02
C THR A 159 -9.91 16.70 -21.71
#